data_AF-A0A376D0L1-F1
#
_entry.id   AF-A0A376D0L1-F1
#
_cell.length_a   1.000
_cell.length_b   1.000
_cell.length_c   1.000
_cell.angle_alpha   90.00
_cell.angle_beta   90.00
_cell.angle_gamma   90.00
#
_symmetry.space_group_name_H-M   'P 1'
#
loop_
_entity.id
_entity.type
_entity.pdbx_description
1 polymer ?
#
loop_
_entity_poly.entity_id
_entity_poly.type
_entity_poly.pdbx_seq_one_letter_code
_entity_poly.pdbx_strand_id
1 'polypeptide(L)'
;MTTNNYLEYFLTLLGWLVNNGLWDLLIGTGLFALPLAFKVIGIWLKVREEGADEGNKGMLSLPSIENALYGAFFVMVASCVPLVQVTLDTLKFDRSRAQTCGVWTPKAPGDTGYQGIISSLGDKTAAAPIWWVVVHKLSKGVTQAAVASIPCRPDLRQLRFEVQRTFIANRALADELQDFTNDCYSLAMYQWKQRDQGMTKDRKVLSDISWIGSSTFMQGDYGTLQSRTPRAAFPWNNARDSGRPDTGRGGYPTCREWWNDSSVGLKKRVTEEVDEGL
;
A
#
# COMPACT_ATOMS: atom_id res chain seq x y z
N MET A 1 5.72 7.13 -17.02
CA MET A 1 4.57 7.34 -16.10
C MET A 1 5.00 6.90 -14.69
N THR A 2 4.35 7.31 -13.61
CA THR A 2 4.69 6.85 -12.24
C THR A 2 3.52 6.10 -11.61
N THR A 3 3.82 5.14 -10.73
CA THR A 3 2.83 4.29 -10.06
C THR A 3 3.16 4.11 -8.58
N ASN A 4 2.13 3.96 -7.75
CA ASN A 4 2.28 3.95 -6.29
C ASN A 4 2.18 2.53 -5.68
N ASN A 5 1.74 1.55 -6.46
CA ASN A 5 1.60 0.15 -6.05
C ASN A 5 1.96 -0.79 -7.22
N TYR A 6 2.37 -2.03 -6.95
CA TYR A 6 2.67 -3.04 -7.97
C TYR A 6 1.45 -3.42 -8.81
N LEU A 7 0.27 -3.47 -8.18
CA LEU A 7 -0.97 -3.77 -8.90
C LEU A 7 -1.28 -2.67 -9.93
N GLU A 8 -1.03 -1.42 -9.56
CA GLU A 8 -1.18 -0.28 -10.45
C GLU A 8 -0.18 -0.35 -11.62
N TYR A 9 1.08 -0.69 -11.32
CA TYR A 9 2.12 -0.92 -12.32
C TYR A 9 1.68 -1.95 -13.37
N PHE A 10 1.13 -3.08 -12.94
CA PHE A 10 0.66 -4.12 -13.85
C PHE A 10 -0.59 -3.71 -14.65
N LEU A 11 -1.61 -3.21 -13.96
CA LEU A 11 -2.90 -2.88 -14.58
C LEU A 11 -2.78 -1.72 -15.56
N THR A 12 -1.90 -0.75 -15.29
CA THR A 12 -1.67 0.36 -16.22
C THR A 12 -1.06 -0.13 -17.54
N LEU A 13 -0.06 -1.01 -17.49
CA LEU A 13 0.52 -1.59 -18.70
C LEU A 13 -0.48 -2.48 -19.46
N LEU A 14 -1.17 -3.37 -18.75
CA LEU A 14 -2.20 -4.23 -19.34
C LEU A 14 -3.30 -3.41 -20.00
N GLY A 15 -3.75 -2.33 -19.35
CA GLY A 15 -4.75 -1.42 -19.90
C GLY A 15 -4.31 -0.80 -21.23
N TRP A 16 -3.05 -0.35 -21.32
CA TRP A 16 -2.52 0.19 -22.57
C TRP A 16 -2.35 -0.88 -23.64
N LEU A 17 -1.92 -2.08 -23.29
CA LEU A 17 -1.81 -3.19 -24.24
C LEU A 17 -3.16 -3.55 -24.87
N VAL A 18 -4.22 -3.63 -24.05
CA VAL A 18 -5.60 -3.86 -24.53
C VAL A 18 -6.06 -2.67 -25.38
N ASN A 19 -5.78 -1.44 -24.96
CA ASN A 19 -6.12 -0.25 -25.73
C ASN A 19 -5.44 -0.21 -27.10
N ASN A 20 -4.16 -0.62 -27.21
CA ASN A 20 -3.47 -0.72 -28.49
C ASN A 20 -4.16 -1.75 -29.41
N GLY A 21 -4.50 -2.93 -28.88
CA GLY A 21 -5.25 -3.93 -29.65
C GLY A 21 -6.62 -3.44 -30.13
N LEU A 22 -7.36 -2.71 -29.28
CA LEU A 22 -8.63 -2.09 -29.68
C LEU A 22 -8.44 -1.01 -30.74
N TRP A 23 -7.40 -0.19 -30.62
CA TRP A 23 -7.09 0.85 -31.60
C TRP A 23 -6.71 0.26 -32.96
N ASP A 24 -5.91 -0.80 -32.98
CA ASP A 24 -5.55 -1.52 -34.21
C ASP A 24 -6.79 -2.13 -34.89
N LEU A 25 -7.74 -2.67 -34.11
CA LEU A 25 -9.02 -3.14 -34.63
C LEU A 25 -9.85 -2.00 -35.22
N LEU A 26 -9.90 -0.83 -34.56
CA LEU A 26 -10.64 0.33 -35.06
C LEU A 26 -10.06 0.87 -36.38
N ILE A 27 -8.73 0.89 -36.52
CA ILE A 27 -8.07 1.26 -37.78
C ILE A 27 -8.31 0.19 -38.84
N GLY A 28 -8.08 -1.08 -38.52
CA GLY A 28 -8.20 -2.18 -39.48
C GLY A 28 -9.62 -2.37 -40.05
N THR A 29 -10.64 -2.02 -39.27
CA THR A 29 -12.05 -2.07 -39.69
C THR A 29 -12.58 -0.75 -40.24
N GLY A 30 -11.86 0.36 -40.09
CA GLY A 30 -12.33 1.69 -40.45
C GLY A 30 -13.42 2.26 -39.53
N LEU A 31 -13.77 1.58 -38.43
CA LEU A 31 -14.81 2.01 -37.48
C LEU A 31 -14.51 3.38 -36.86
N PHE A 32 -13.25 3.80 -36.81
CA PHE A 32 -12.86 5.13 -36.33
C PHE A 32 -13.51 6.28 -37.12
N ALA A 33 -13.91 6.05 -38.38
CA ALA A 33 -14.51 7.07 -39.25
C ALA A 33 -16.03 7.24 -39.02
N LEU A 34 -16.70 6.27 -38.39
CA LEU A 34 -18.14 6.35 -38.13
C LEU A 34 -18.58 7.60 -37.35
N PRO A 35 -17.96 7.98 -36.20
CA PRO A 35 -18.35 9.19 -35.50
C PRO A 35 -18.15 10.47 -36.34
N LEU A 36 -17.14 10.49 -37.22
CA LEU A 36 -16.94 11.60 -38.17
C LEU A 36 -18.07 11.66 -39.20
N ALA A 37 -18.45 10.51 -39.76
CA ALA A 37 -19.55 10.41 -40.72
C ALA A 37 -20.88 10.89 -40.09
N PHE A 38 -21.20 10.44 -38.87
CA PHE A 38 -22.38 10.92 -38.15
C PHE A 38 -22.34 12.43 -37.90
N LYS A 39 -21.17 12.99 -37.57
CA LYS A 39 -21.02 14.43 -37.36
C LYS A 39 -21.24 15.23 -38.65
N VAL A 40 -20.68 14.77 -39.77
CA VAL A 40 -20.86 15.40 -41.08
C VAL A 40 -22.32 15.33 -41.53
N ILE A 41 -22.97 14.17 -41.40
CA ILE A 41 -24.40 14.01 -41.70
C ILE A 41 -25.25 14.92 -40.81
N GLY A 42 -24.92 15.05 -39.52
CA GLY A 42 -25.61 15.94 -38.60
C GLY A 42 -25.51 17.42 -39.00
N ILE A 43 -24.33 17.88 -39.44
CA ILE A 43 -24.16 19.25 -39.95
C ILE A 43 -24.95 19.42 -41.26
N TRP A 44 -24.92 18.42 -42.14
CA TRP A 44 -25.65 18.45 -43.39
C TRP A 44 -27.18 18.53 -43.19
N LEU A 45 -27.74 17.75 -42.26
CA LEU A 45 -29.16 17.81 -41.91
C LEU A 45 -29.52 19.18 -41.31
N LYS A 46 -28.67 19.71 -40.41
CA LYS A 46 -28.90 21.01 -39.78
C LYS A 46 -28.98 22.15 -40.81
N VAL A 47 -28.05 22.21 -41.77
CA VAL A 47 -28.06 23.22 -42.84
C VAL A 47 -29.28 23.06 -43.76
N ARG A 48 -29.84 21.86 -43.87
CA ARG A 48 -31.06 21.60 -44.64
C ARG A 48 -32.31 22.13 -43.93
N GLU A 49 -32.34 22.08 -42.60
CA GLU A 49 -33.44 22.60 -41.77
C GLU A 49 -33.45 24.13 -41.68
N GLU A 50 -32.31 24.79 -41.93
CA GLU A 50 -32.19 26.25 -41.93
C GLU A 50 -33.03 26.89 -43.07
N GLY A 51 -33.71 27.99 -42.76
CA GLY A 51 -34.64 28.70 -43.65
C GLY A 51 -33.99 29.38 -44.86
N ALA A 52 -34.79 29.93 -45.77
CA ALA A 52 -34.29 30.60 -46.98
C ALA A 52 -33.53 31.92 -46.71
N ASP A 53 -33.66 32.49 -45.51
CA ASP A 53 -33.07 33.77 -45.10
C ASP A 53 -31.58 33.70 -44.73
N GLU A 54 -30.97 32.50 -44.68
CA GLU A 54 -29.56 32.31 -44.26
C GLU A 54 -28.54 32.42 -45.43
N GLY A 55 -28.98 32.74 -46.64
CA GLY A 55 -28.10 32.92 -47.80
C GLY A 55 -27.58 31.60 -48.41
N ASN A 56 -26.40 31.63 -49.05
CA ASN A 56 -25.88 30.47 -49.79
C ASN A 56 -25.46 29.32 -48.86
N LYS A 57 -26.36 28.35 -48.70
CA LYS A 57 -26.21 27.14 -47.87
C LYS A 57 -24.93 26.33 -48.14
N GLY A 58 -24.41 26.38 -49.37
CA GLY A 58 -23.14 25.74 -49.74
C GLY A 58 -21.91 26.44 -49.15
N MET A 59 -21.90 27.77 -49.07
CA MET A 59 -20.79 28.53 -48.50
C MET A 59 -20.79 28.52 -46.97
N LEU A 60 -21.94 28.31 -46.32
CA LEU A 60 -22.05 28.24 -44.86
C LEU A 60 -21.70 26.85 -44.30
N SER A 61 -22.02 25.79 -45.04
CA SER A 61 -21.78 24.40 -44.63
C SER A 61 -20.31 23.99 -44.72
N LEU A 62 -19.58 24.46 -45.73
CA LEU A 62 -18.16 24.14 -45.94
C LEU A 62 -17.25 24.48 -44.74
N PRO A 63 -17.21 25.73 -44.23
CA PRO A 63 -16.36 26.08 -43.09
C PRO A 63 -16.81 25.39 -41.79
N SER A 64 -18.11 25.09 -41.67
CA SER A 64 -18.65 24.36 -40.52
C SER A 64 -18.19 22.91 -40.48
N ILE A 65 -18.18 22.24 -41.64
CA ILE A 65 -17.66 20.88 -41.80
C ILE A 65 -16.14 20.89 -41.60
N GLU A 66 -15.44 21.85 -42.19
CA GLU A 66 -13.98 21.98 -42.07
C GLU A 66 -13.53 22.14 -40.61
N ASN A 67 -14.14 23.06 -39.86
CA ASN A 67 -13.83 23.24 -38.44
C ASN A 67 -14.16 21.99 -37.61
N ALA A 68 -15.29 21.32 -37.91
CA ALA A 68 -15.65 20.08 -37.23
C ALA A 68 -14.64 18.96 -37.51
N LEU A 69 -14.13 18.85 -38.74
CA LEU A 69 -13.11 17.87 -39.11
C LEU A 69 -11.76 18.19 -38.46
N TYR A 70 -11.32 19.45 -38.44
CA TYR A 70 -10.07 19.84 -37.76
C TYR A 70 -10.14 19.58 -36.26
N GLY A 71 -11.24 19.97 -35.61
CA GLY A 71 -11.44 19.72 -34.18
C GLY A 71 -11.45 18.22 -33.86
N ALA A 72 -12.15 17.42 -34.67
CA ALA A 72 -12.20 15.97 -34.46
C ALA A 72 -10.85 15.29 -34.75
N PHE A 73 -10.11 15.75 -35.76
CA PHE A 73 -8.76 15.26 -36.05
C PHE A 73 -7.81 15.55 -34.88
N PHE A 74 -7.84 16.76 -34.34
CA PHE A 74 -7.03 17.12 -33.17
C PHE A 74 -7.33 16.21 -31.97
N VAL A 75 -8.62 16.02 -31.65
CA VAL A 75 -9.04 15.14 -30.55
C VAL A 75 -8.60 13.69 -30.79
N MET A 76 -8.71 13.19 -32.02
CA MET A 76 -8.28 11.84 -32.38
C MET A 76 -6.78 11.66 -32.18
N VAL A 77 -5.95 12.57 -32.71
CA VAL A 77 -4.50 12.52 -32.57
C VAL A 77 -4.08 12.63 -31.09
N ALA A 78 -4.70 13.52 -30.33
CA ALA A 78 -4.35 13.73 -28.93
C ALA A 78 -4.77 12.56 -28.02
N SER A 79 -5.98 12.01 -28.22
CA SER A 79 -6.63 11.10 -27.26
C SER A 79 -6.71 9.65 -27.70
N CYS A 80 -6.63 9.36 -29.01
CA CYS A 80 -6.81 8.01 -29.53
C CYS A 80 -5.52 7.41 -30.09
N VAL A 81 -4.68 8.23 -30.76
CA VAL A 81 -3.46 7.73 -31.40
C VAL A 81 -2.38 7.44 -30.34
N PRO A 82 -1.89 6.19 -30.23
CA PRO A 82 -0.89 5.82 -29.24
C PRO A 82 0.53 6.20 -29.71
N LEU A 83 0.99 7.38 -29.34
CA LEU A 83 2.29 7.93 -29.79
C LEU A 83 3.44 7.73 -28.79
N VAL A 84 3.12 7.61 -27.50
CA VAL A 84 4.15 7.60 -26.43
C VAL A 84 4.34 6.18 -25.93
N GLN A 85 5.55 5.63 -26.08
CA GLN A 85 5.87 4.31 -25.57
C GLN A 85 5.83 4.26 -24.03
N VAL A 86 5.20 3.21 -23.52
CA VAL A 86 5.10 2.85 -22.09
C VAL A 86 5.81 1.52 -21.92
N THR A 87 7.05 1.57 -21.43
CA THR A 87 7.84 0.36 -21.13
C THR A 87 7.95 0.14 -19.62
N LEU A 88 8.17 -1.11 -19.24
CA LEU A 88 8.36 -1.53 -17.85
C LEU A 88 9.50 -0.77 -17.14
N ASP A 89 10.61 -0.52 -17.84
CA ASP A 89 11.75 0.24 -17.28
C ASP A 89 11.43 1.73 -17.03
N THR A 90 10.45 2.29 -17.74
CA THR A 90 10.09 3.71 -17.63
C THR A 90 8.98 3.99 -16.61
N LEU A 91 8.34 2.94 -16.08
CA LEU A 91 7.33 3.01 -15.03
C LEU A 91 8.03 2.90 -13.66
N LYS A 92 8.51 4.05 -13.16
CA LYS A 92 9.23 4.10 -11.88
C LYS A 92 8.26 4.10 -10.69
N PHE A 93 8.59 3.29 -9.69
CA PHE A 93 7.95 3.32 -8.37
C PHE A 93 8.57 4.44 -7.52
N ASP A 94 7.76 5.37 -7.03
CA ASP A 94 8.24 6.44 -6.14
C ASP A 94 8.28 5.96 -4.68
N ARG A 95 9.49 5.84 -4.12
CA ARG A 95 9.71 5.37 -2.74
C ARG A 95 9.94 6.49 -1.72
N SER A 96 10.09 7.73 -2.18
CA SER A 96 10.54 8.85 -1.35
C SER A 96 9.64 9.08 -0.13
N ARG A 97 8.31 9.02 -0.30
CA ARG A 97 7.34 9.20 0.79
C ARG A 97 7.17 7.99 1.69
N ALA A 98 7.28 6.78 1.14
CA ALA A 98 7.17 5.56 1.95
C ALA A 98 8.32 5.45 2.96
N GLN A 99 9.53 5.87 2.57
CA GLN A 99 10.70 5.96 3.45
C GLN A 99 10.47 6.92 4.64
N THR A 100 9.85 8.08 4.39
CA THR A 100 9.60 9.10 5.43
C THR A 100 8.49 8.71 6.41
N CYS A 101 7.48 7.96 5.95
CA CYS A 101 6.30 7.63 6.75
C CYS A 101 6.41 6.31 7.54
N GLY A 102 7.54 5.58 7.45
CA GLY A 102 7.76 4.33 8.20
C GLY A 102 6.84 3.16 7.81
N VAL A 103 6.05 3.31 6.74
CA VAL A 103 5.29 2.20 6.15
C VAL A 103 6.21 1.36 5.28
N TRP A 104 5.97 0.05 5.25
CA TRP A 104 6.71 -0.93 4.44
C TRP A 104 6.98 -0.38 3.03
N THR A 105 8.24 -0.06 2.76
CA THR A 105 8.66 0.31 1.40
C THR A 105 8.57 -0.94 0.53
N PRO A 106 7.77 -0.93 -0.54
CA PRO A 106 7.70 -2.09 -1.42
C PRO A 106 9.08 -2.31 -2.06
N LYS A 107 9.64 -3.53 -1.94
CA LYS A 107 10.92 -3.95 -2.52
C LYS A 107 10.95 -3.76 -4.05
N ALA A 108 12.08 -3.94 -4.74
CA ALA A 108 12.04 -3.87 -6.20
C ALA A 108 11.09 -4.96 -6.73
N PRO A 109 10.34 -4.73 -7.82
CA PRO A 109 9.44 -5.74 -8.38
C PRO A 109 10.15 -7.09 -8.61
N GLY A 110 11.45 -7.07 -8.97
CA GLY A 110 12.31 -8.26 -9.11
C GLY A 110 12.68 -8.96 -7.79
N ASP A 111 12.57 -8.29 -6.64
CA ASP A 111 12.86 -8.84 -5.30
C ASP A 111 11.58 -9.32 -4.58
N THR A 112 10.46 -9.41 -5.31
CA THR A 112 9.16 -9.86 -4.78
C THR A 112 8.68 -11.12 -5.50
N GLY A 113 7.74 -11.86 -4.91
CA GLY A 113 7.11 -13.03 -5.55
C GLY A 113 6.38 -12.75 -6.86
N TYR A 114 6.28 -11.48 -7.29
CA TYR A 114 5.69 -11.06 -8.56
C TYR A 114 6.67 -11.10 -9.75
N GLN A 115 7.93 -11.48 -9.54
CA GLN A 115 8.97 -11.52 -10.59
C GLN A 115 8.52 -12.28 -11.84
N GLY A 116 7.95 -13.49 -11.70
CA GLY A 116 7.53 -14.31 -12.85
C GLY A 116 6.40 -13.68 -13.68
N ILE A 117 5.52 -12.89 -13.06
CA ILE A 117 4.43 -12.20 -13.76
C ILE A 117 4.99 -11.01 -14.55
N ILE A 118 5.96 -10.30 -13.99
CA ILE A 118 6.64 -9.17 -14.65
C ILE A 118 7.45 -9.65 -15.87
N SER A 119 8.12 -10.80 -15.75
CA SER A 119 8.82 -11.43 -16.87
C SER A 119 7.87 -11.81 -18.02
N SER A 120 6.64 -12.27 -17.73
CA SER A 120 5.67 -12.67 -18.77
C SER A 120 5.12 -11.50 -19.61
N LEU A 121 5.08 -10.29 -19.05
CA LEU A 121 4.75 -9.06 -19.77
C LEU A 121 5.99 -8.29 -20.23
N GLY A 122 7.18 -8.70 -19.78
CA GLY A 122 8.51 -8.15 -20.07
C GLY A 122 8.72 -7.77 -21.53
N ASP A 123 8.28 -8.65 -22.42
CA ASP A 123 8.53 -8.56 -23.85
C ASP A 123 7.48 -7.75 -24.61
N LYS A 124 6.43 -7.25 -23.94
CA LYS A 124 5.37 -6.46 -24.58
C LYS A 124 5.46 -5.00 -24.19
N THR A 125 5.69 -4.16 -25.19
CA THR A 125 5.64 -2.70 -25.06
C THR A 125 4.25 -2.19 -25.47
N ALA A 126 3.67 -1.32 -24.67
CA ALA A 126 2.42 -0.64 -25.02
C ALA A 126 2.70 0.84 -25.34
N ALA A 127 1.79 1.51 -26.05
CA ALA A 127 1.89 2.92 -26.34
C ALA A 127 0.60 3.65 -25.92
N ALA A 128 0.75 4.82 -25.32
CA ALA A 128 -0.34 5.63 -24.79
C ALA A 128 -0.50 6.93 -25.60
N PRO A 129 -1.74 7.44 -25.77
CA PRO A 129 -1.97 8.76 -26.35
C PRO A 129 -1.49 9.88 -25.44
N ILE A 130 -1.10 11.01 -26.06
CA ILE A 130 -0.47 12.14 -25.38
C ILE A 130 -1.40 12.71 -24.30
N TRP A 131 -2.69 12.88 -24.62
CA TRP A 131 -3.68 13.41 -23.69
C TRP A 131 -3.72 12.60 -22.39
N TRP A 132 -3.83 11.27 -22.50
CA TRP A 132 -3.91 10.41 -21.33
C TRP A 132 -2.62 10.33 -20.54
N VAL A 133 -1.46 10.46 -21.20
CA VAL A 133 -0.18 10.60 -20.49
C VAL A 133 -0.16 11.85 -19.63
N VAL A 134 -0.64 12.98 -20.16
CA VAL A 134 -0.73 14.25 -19.42
C VAL A 134 -1.71 14.13 -18.26
N VAL A 135 -2.92 13.61 -18.52
CA VAL A 135 -3.95 13.40 -17.48
C VAL A 135 -3.44 12.49 -16.38
N HIS A 136 -2.76 11.40 -16.71
CA HIS A 136 -2.17 10.48 -15.73
C HIS A 136 -1.12 11.18 -14.88
N LYS A 137 -0.19 11.91 -15.51
CA LYS A 137 0.86 12.66 -14.79
C LYS A 137 0.26 13.73 -13.87
N LEU A 138 -0.75 14.47 -14.34
CA LEU A 138 -1.41 15.50 -13.56
C LEU A 138 -2.17 14.90 -12.38
N SER A 139 -2.99 13.87 -12.63
CA SER A 139 -3.75 13.16 -11.60
C SER A 139 -2.81 12.62 -10.53
N LYS A 140 -1.70 11.99 -10.94
CA LYS A 140 -0.66 11.52 -10.01
C LYS A 140 0.01 12.64 -9.25
N GLY A 141 0.33 13.75 -9.90
CA GLY A 141 0.88 14.93 -9.23
C GLY A 141 -0.05 15.45 -8.14
N VAL A 142 -1.34 15.58 -8.42
CA VAL A 142 -2.36 16.03 -7.46
C VAL A 142 -2.52 15.03 -6.31
N THR A 143 -2.63 13.72 -6.60
CA THR A 143 -2.74 12.70 -5.55
C THR A 143 -1.49 12.66 -4.68
N GLN A 144 -0.29 12.76 -5.27
CA GLN A 144 0.96 12.79 -4.50
C GLN A 144 1.07 14.05 -3.65
N ALA A 145 0.67 15.22 -4.17
CA ALA A 145 0.62 16.45 -3.38
C ALA A 145 -0.37 16.35 -2.21
N ALA A 146 -1.55 15.76 -2.42
CA ALA A 146 -2.54 15.53 -1.37
C ALA A 146 -2.06 14.51 -0.32
N VAL A 147 -1.36 13.46 -0.73
CA VAL A 147 -0.74 12.51 0.21
C VAL A 147 0.44 13.16 0.95
N ALA A 148 1.18 14.04 0.28
CA ALA A 148 2.31 14.74 0.89
C ALA A 148 1.90 15.70 2.02
N SER A 149 0.70 16.28 1.94
CA SER A 149 0.15 17.16 2.98
C SER A 149 -0.31 16.39 4.23
N ILE A 150 -0.48 15.06 4.15
CA ILE A 150 -0.79 14.24 5.32
C ILE A 150 0.48 14.16 6.21
N PRO A 151 0.40 14.63 7.48
CA PRO A 151 1.53 14.55 8.40
C PRO A 151 1.76 13.09 8.82
N CYS A 152 2.77 12.47 8.24
CA CYS A 152 3.28 11.20 8.75
C CYS A 152 4.25 11.50 9.90
N ARG A 153 3.90 11.09 11.12
CA ARG A 153 4.94 10.87 12.14
C ARG A 153 5.43 9.44 11.96
N PRO A 154 6.71 9.20 11.63
CA PRO A 154 7.25 7.85 11.75
C PRO A 154 7.04 7.44 13.20
N ASP A 155 6.36 6.31 13.44
CA ASP A 155 6.13 5.86 14.79
C ASP A 155 7.49 5.49 15.40
N LEU A 156 8.04 6.39 16.21
CA LEU A 156 9.31 6.20 16.91
C LEU A 156 9.28 4.95 17.79
N ARG A 157 8.08 4.45 18.17
CA ARG A 157 7.95 3.15 18.85
C ARG A 157 8.22 1.98 17.91
N GLN A 158 7.66 1.98 16.70
CA GLN A 158 7.96 0.93 15.70
C GLN A 158 9.42 0.95 15.24
N LEU A 159 10.02 2.14 15.07
CA LEU A 159 11.45 2.24 14.75
C LEU A 159 12.33 1.66 15.86
N ARG A 160 11.96 1.80 17.14
CA ARG A 160 12.69 1.15 18.23
C ARG A 160 12.60 -0.37 18.16
N PHE A 161 11.45 -0.92 17.77
CA PHE A 161 11.29 -2.37 17.61
C PHE A 161 12.05 -2.90 16.39
N GLU A 162 12.13 -2.17 15.28
CA GLU A 162 12.93 -2.56 14.11
C GLU A 162 14.44 -2.50 14.37
N VAL A 163 14.91 -1.46 15.08
CA VAL A 163 16.31 -1.36 15.51
C VAL A 163 16.65 -2.46 16.52
N GLN A 164 15.71 -2.84 17.40
CA GLN A 164 15.90 -3.99 18.28
C GLN A 164 15.87 -5.33 17.53
N ARG A 165 15.09 -5.44 16.44
CA ARG A 165 15.09 -6.62 15.56
C ARG A 165 16.41 -6.82 14.84
N THR A 166 17.20 -5.77 14.61
CA THR A 166 18.56 -5.91 14.05
C THR A 166 19.59 -6.49 15.04
N PHE A 167 19.34 -6.47 16.35
CA PHE A 167 20.26 -7.03 17.35
C PHE A 167 19.93 -8.47 17.75
N ILE A 168 18.72 -8.97 17.46
CA ILE A 168 18.31 -10.35 17.76
C ILE A 168 18.51 -11.20 16.50
N ALA A 169 19.58 -12.00 16.45
CA ALA A 169 19.89 -12.84 15.30
C ALA A 169 18.83 -13.93 15.07
N ASN A 170 18.22 -14.43 16.15
CA ASN A 170 17.22 -15.49 16.08
C ASN A 170 15.82 -14.94 15.80
N ARG A 171 15.31 -15.21 14.59
CA ARG A 171 13.96 -14.79 14.19
C ARG A 171 12.85 -15.35 15.08
N ALA A 172 12.99 -16.58 15.57
CA ALA A 172 11.98 -17.19 16.43
C ALA A 172 11.87 -16.48 17.79
N LEU A 173 13.00 -16.02 18.34
CA LEU A 173 13.02 -15.25 19.57
C LEU A 173 12.42 -13.85 19.37
N ALA A 174 12.71 -13.20 18.24
CA ALA A 174 12.13 -11.90 17.90
C ALA A 174 10.60 -11.99 17.75
N ASP A 175 10.08 -13.03 17.10
CA ASP A 175 8.64 -13.27 16.97
C ASP A 175 8.00 -13.53 18.35
N GLU A 176 8.66 -14.30 19.22
CA GLU A 176 8.20 -14.54 20.59
C GLU A 176 8.17 -13.24 21.44
N LEU A 177 9.15 -12.35 21.24
CA LEU A 177 9.19 -11.04 21.90
C LEU A 177 8.07 -10.12 21.41
N GLN A 178 7.75 -10.17 20.12
CA GLN A 178 6.62 -9.44 19.56
C GLN A 178 5.30 -9.97 20.14
N ASP A 179 5.15 -11.28 20.24
CA ASP A 179 3.96 -11.87 20.87
C ASP A 179 3.82 -11.43 22.33
N PHE A 180 4.91 -11.41 23.11
CA PHE A 180 4.87 -10.94 24.50
C PHE A 180 4.41 -9.48 24.58
N THR A 181 4.93 -8.65 23.68
CA THR A 181 4.55 -7.24 23.61
C THR A 181 3.06 -7.08 23.31
N ASN A 182 2.52 -7.91 22.42
CA ASN A 182 1.11 -7.87 22.05
C ASN A 182 0.19 -8.45 23.14
N ASP A 183 0.49 -9.63 23.66
CA ASP A 183 -0.36 -10.35 24.59
C ASP A 183 -0.33 -9.76 26.01
N CYS A 184 0.85 -9.30 26.44
CA CYS A 184 1.09 -8.85 27.81
C CYS A 184 1.18 -7.32 27.91
N TYR A 185 2.18 -6.72 27.27
CA TYR A 185 2.48 -5.30 27.45
C TYR A 185 1.38 -4.37 26.94
N SER A 186 0.87 -4.60 25.73
CA SER A 186 -0.15 -3.75 25.14
C SER A 186 -1.45 -3.74 25.97
N LEU A 187 -1.82 -4.92 26.48
CA LEU A 187 -3.03 -5.11 27.29
C LEU A 187 -2.88 -4.53 28.70
N ALA A 188 -1.75 -4.79 29.37
CA ALA A 188 -1.47 -4.18 30.68
C ALA A 188 -1.42 -2.65 30.59
N MET A 189 -0.79 -2.10 29.54
CA MET A 189 -0.75 -0.66 29.30
C MET A 189 -2.16 -0.09 29.09
N TYR A 190 -3.02 -0.79 28.34
CA TYR A 190 -4.40 -0.38 28.15
C TYR A 190 -5.18 -0.38 29.47
N GLN A 191 -5.11 -1.48 30.24
CA GLN A 191 -5.77 -1.62 31.54
C GLN A 191 -5.28 -0.59 32.56
N TRP A 192 -3.98 -0.30 32.57
CA TRP A 192 -3.39 0.72 33.44
C TRP A 192 -3.92 2.11 33.09
N LYS A 193 -3.90 2.50 31.81
CA LYS A 193 -4.43 3.80 31.37
C LYS A 193 -5.92 3.96 31.69
N GLN A 194 -6.68 2.88 31.55
CA GLN A 194 -8.11 2.88 31.87
C GLN A 194 -8.36 3.11 33.37
N ARG A 195 -7.52 2.55 34.24
CA ARG A 195 -7.60 2.75 35.70
C ARG A 195 -7.07 4.10 36.15
N ASP A 196 -5.95 4.54 35.59
CA ASP A 196 -5.27 5.77 35.99
C ASP A 196 -5.98 7.03 35.51
N GLN A 197 -6.61 6.99 34.33
CA GLN A 197 -7.30 8.14 33.72
C GLN A 197 -6.46 9.43 33.63
N GLY A 198 -5.12 9.33 33.67
CA GLY A 198 -4.21 10.48 33.63
C GLY A 198 -3.96 11.15 34.97
N MET A 199 -4.27 10.48 36.08
CA MET A 199 -4.08 11.00 37.45
C MET A 199 -2.62 10.91 37.90
N THR A 200 -1.87 9.88 37.48
CA THR A 200 -0.48 9.68 37.90
C THR A 200 0.44 10.68 37.21
N LYS A 201 1.07 11.54 38.01
CA LYS A 201 2.10 12.51 37.57
C LYS A 201 3.52 12.10 37.97
N ASP A 202 3.69 10.99 38.69
CA ASP A 202 5.01 10.52 39.11
C ASP A 202 5.83 10.10 37.88
N ARG A 203 6.93 10.83 37.66
CA ARG A 203 7.84 10.60 36.54
C ARG A 203 8.46 9.21 36.59
N LYS A 204 8.71 8.65 37.78
CA LYS A 204 9.31 7.32 37.93
C LYS A 204 8.38 6.23 37.44
N VAL A 205 7.12 6.25 37.88
CA VAL A 205 6.08 5.32 37.43
C VAL A 205 5.86 5.44 35.93
N LEU A 206 5.73 6.67 35.41
CA LEU A 206 5.55 6.91 33.97
C LEU A 206 6.73 6.42 33.13
N SER A 207 7.96 6.47 33.65
CA SER A 207 9.13 5.91 32.98
C SER A 207 9.17 4.39 33.03
N ASP A 208 8.79 3.78 34.17
CA ASP A 208 8.79 2.33 34.35
C ASP A 208 7.77 1.64 33.43
N ILE A 209 6.53 2.15 33.36
CA ILE A 209 5.50 1.60 32.47
C ILE A 209 5.84 1.73 30.97
N SER A 210 6.78 2.60 30.61
CA SER A 210 7.18 2.76 29.21
C SER A 210 8.01 1.58 28.68
N TRP A 211 8.45 0.68 29.58
CA TRP A 211 9.26 -0.50 29.28
C TRP A 211 8.44 -1.81 29.36
N ILE A 212 8.74 -2.77 28.49
CA ILE A 212 8.05 -4.08 28.45
C ILE A 212 8.30 -4.92 29.71
N GLY A 213 9.44 -4.72 30.38
CA GLY A 213 9.76 -5.37 31.66
C GLY A 213 9.41 -4.50 32.88
N SER A 214 8.43 -3.60 32.76
CA SER A 214 7.99 -2.69 33.83
C SER A 214 7.78 -3.42 35.16
N SER A 215 8.42 -2.92 36.22
CA SER A 215 8.23 -3.44 37.57
C SER A 215 6.79 -3.25 38.07
N THR A 216 6.14 -2.17 37.67
CA THR A 216 4.73 -1.88 37.94
C THR A 216 3.82 -2.95 37.36
N PHE A 217 4.03 -3.36 36.10
CA PHE A 217 3.24 -4.43 35.49
C PHE A 217 3.58 -5.81 36.07
N MET A 218 4.85 -6.07 36.41
CA MET A 218 5.27 -7.32 37.06
C MET A 218 4.60 -7.59 38.41
N GLN A 219 4.34 -6.53 39.18
CA GLN A 219 3.69 -6.63 40.49
C GLN A 219 2.16 -6.64 40.40
N GLY A 220 1.60 -6.28 39.25
CA GLY A 220 0.16 -6.20 39.01
C GLY A 220 -0.29 -7.10 37.85
N ASP A 221 -0.61 -6.46 36.72
CA ASP A 221 -1.34 -7.07 35.60
C ASP A 221 -0.65 -8.30 35.02
N TYR A 222 0.68 -8.38 35.03
CA TYR A 222 1.38 -9.55 34.49
C TYR A 222 1.21 -10.83 35.32
N GLY A 223 0.72 -10.72 36.56
CA GLY A 223 0.33 -11.87 37.36
C GLY A 223 -0.98 -12.52 36.91
N THR A 224 -1.85 -11.78 36.21
CA THR A 224 -3.17 -12.27 35.78
C THR A 224 -3.25 -12.48 34.27
N LEU A 225 -2.51 -11.68 33.49
CA LEU A 225 -2.40 -11.84 32.06
C LEU A 225 -1.56 -13.08 31.71
N GLN A 226 -1.92 -13.73 30.62
CA GLN A 226 -1.30 -14.97 30.13
C GLN A 226 -1.06 -14.87 28.62
N SER A 227 -0.15 -15.71 28.12
CA SER A 227 0.02 -15.87 26.67
C SER A 227 -1.30 -16.27 26.01
N ARG A 228 -1.57 -15.78 24.79
CA ARG A 228 -2.77 -16.18 24.03
C ARG A 228 -2.53 -17.46 23.23
N THR A 229 -1.28 -17.73 22.89
CA THR A 229 -0.81 -18.94 22.21
C THR A 229 -0.02 -19.85 23.16
N PRO A 230 -0.03 -21.17 22.92
CA PRO A 230 0.72 -22.11 23.74
C PRO A 230 2.23 -21.91 23.51
N ARG A 231 3.02 -21.94 24.59
CA ARG A 231 4.46 -21.78 24.56
C ARG A 231 5.14 -23.12 24.82
N ALA A 232 5.87 -23.62 23.82
CA ALA A 232 6.53 -24.93 23.91
C ALA A 232 7.54 -25.05 25.07
N ALA A 233 8.16 -23.94 25.47
CA ALA A 233 9.10 -23.90 26.58
C ALA A 233 8.43 -24.05 27.96
N PHE A 234 7.11 -23.86 28.04
CA PHE A 234 6.36 -23.96 29.29
C PHE A 234 5.47 -25.19 29.25
N PRO A 235 5.56 -26.10 30.24
CA PRO A 235 4.67 -27.26 30.29
C PRO A 235 3.23 -26.82 30.57
N TRP A 236 2.30 -27.65 30.11
CA TRP A 236 0.87 -27.51 30.44
C TRP A 236 0.68 -27.63 31.96
N ASN A 237 -0.06 -26.69 32.55
CA ASN A 237 -0.40 -26.72 33.96
C ASN A 237 -1.92 -26.65 34.11
N ASN A 238 -2.55 -27.74 34.60
CA ASN A 238 -4.00 -27.82 34.73
C ASN A 238 -4.61 -26.74 35.64
N ALA A 239 -3.89 -26.28 36.67
CA ALA A 239 -4.38 -25.23 37.56
C ALA A 239 -4.42 -23.84 36.89
N ARG A 240 -3.57 -23.61 35.88
CA ARG A 240 -3.42 -22.33 35.16
C ARG A 240 -4.13 -22.33 33.80
N ASP A 241 -4.08 -23.45 33.09
CA ASP A 241 -4.36 -23.58 31.66
C ASP A 241 -5.69 -24.27 31.35
N SER A 242 -6.38 -24.83 32.35
CA SER A 242 -7.63 -25.62 32.17
C SER A 242 -8.75 -24.91 31.40
N GLY A 243 -8.74 -23.57 31.32
CA GLY A 243 -9.68 -22.78 30.54
C GLY A 243 -9.31 -22.58 29.06
N ARG A 244 -8.22 -23.20 28.58
CA ARG A 244 -7.69 -23.04 27.22
C ARG A 244 -7.60 -24.38 26.49
N PRO A 245 -7.47 -24.39 25.15
CA PRO A 245 -7.29 -25.64 24.40
C PRO A 245 -5.94 -26.29 24.70
N ASP A 246 -5.95 -27.54 25.18
CA ASP A 246 -4.73 -28.36 25.25
C ASP A 246 -4.40 -28.89 23.84
N THR A 247 -3.35 -28.32 23.26
CA THR A 247 -2.89 -28.68 21.91
C THR A 247 -1.69 -29.62 21.93
N GLY A 248 -1.20 -30.00 23.12
CA GLY A 248 0.06 -30.74 23.28
C GLY A 248 1.32 -29.95 22.86
N ARG A 249 1.19 -28.65 22.54
CA ARG A 249 2.29 -27.78 22.08
C ARG A 249 2.88 -26.89 23.18
N GLY A 250 2.54 -27.17 24.45
CA GLY A 250 2.95 -26.40 25.61
C GLY A 250 1.76 -25.74 26.33
N GLY A 251 2.07 -25.04 27.41
CA GLY A 251 1.11 -24.35 28.29
C GLY A 251 0.98 -22.87 27.99
N TYR A 252 0.18 -22.19 28.81
CA TYR A 252 -0.11 -20.76 28.70
C TYR A 252 0.42 -20.00 29.93
N PRO A 253 1.74 -19.77 30.02
CA PRO A 253 2.35 -19.09 31.17
C PRO A 253 1.73 -17.71 31.42
N THR A 254 1.73 -17.30 32.69
CA THR A 254 1.44 -15.90 33.01
C THR A 254 2.52 -15.01 32.42
N CYS A 255 2.20 -13.76 32.10
CA CYS A 255 3.17 -12.81 31.56
C CYS A 255 4.38 -12.63 32.48
N ARG A 256 4.16 -12.72 33.80
CA ARG A 256 5.24 -12.68 34.79
C ARG A 256 6.14 -13.92 34.71
N GLU A 257 5.58 -15.12 34.63
CA GLU A 257 6.34 -16.37 34.45
C GLU A 257 7.10 -16.34 33.12
N TRP A 258 6.42 -15.98 32.04
CA TRP A 258 7.01 -15.95 30.70
C TRP A 258 8.21 -15.00 30.60
N TRP A 259 8.16 -13.84 31.28
CA TRP A 259 9.26 -12.88 31.27
C TRP A 259 10.41 -13.26 32.22
N ASN A 260 10.11 -13.69 33.45
CA ASN A 260 11.10 -13.80 34.54
C ASN A 260 11.60 -15.22 34.83
N ASP A 261 11.10 -16.26 34.16
CA ASP A 261 11.58 -17.62 34.41
C ASP A 261 13.13 -17.72 34.27
N SER A 262 13.78 -18.35 35.24
CA SER A 262 15.25 -18.41 35.32
C SER A 262 15.89 -19.35 34.30
N SER A 263 15.11 -20.28 33.76
CA SER A 263 15.56 -21.29 32.81
C SER A 263 15.17 -20.95 31.38
N VAL A 264 13.90 -20.63 31.14
CA VAL A 264 13.31 -20.44 29.81
C VAL A 264 12.72 -19.05 29.58
N GLY A 265 12.87 -18.14 30.55
CA GLY A 265 12.27 -16.81 30.52
C GLY A 265 12.78 -15.94 29.39
N LEU A 266 11.88 -15.13 28.85
CA LEU A 266 12.14 -14.29 27.68
C LEU A 266 13.23 -13.26 27.97
N LYS A 267 13.28 -12.69 29.19
CA LYS A 267 14.31 -11.73 29.59
C LYS A 267 15.71 -12.32 29.44
N LYS A 268 15.92 -13.53 29.95
CA LYS A 268 17.23 -14.19 29.93
C LYS A 268 17.69 -14.45 28.49
N ARG A 269 16.84 -15.08 27.69
CA ARG A 269 17.13 -15.42 26.28
C ARG A 269 17.43 -14.18 25.44
N VAL A 270 16.69 -13.09 25.65
CA VAL A 270 16.96 -11.82 24.95
C VAL A 270 18.26 -11.17 25.42
N THR A 271 18.59 -11.25 26.71
CA THR A 271 19.85 -10.67 27.22
C THR A 271 21.06 -11.45 26.72
N GLU A 272 20.98 -12.79 26.70
CA GLU A 272 22.04 -13.67 26.18
C GLU A 272 22.34 -13.40 24.70
N GLU A 273 21.31 -13.25 23.84
CA GLU A 273 21.56 -12.95 22.41
C GLU A 273 22.10 -11.53 22.17
N VAL A 274 21.73 -10.56 23.00
CA VAL A 274 22.24 -9.18 22.88
C VAL A 274 23.70 -9.09 23.32
N ASP A 275 24.10 -9.85 24.35
CA ASP A 275 25.49 -9.90 24.82
C ASP A 275 26.43 -10.66 23.87
N GLU A 276 25.94 -11.63 23.10
CA GLU A 276 26.73 -12.34 22.07
C GLU A 276 26.94 -11.52 20.78
N GLY A 277 26.09 -10.51 20.53
CA GLY A 277 26.13 -9.65 19.34
C GLY A 277 26.96 -8.37 19.47
N LEU A 278 27.56 -8.12 20.63
CA LEU A 278 28.43 -6.99 20.96
C LEU A 278 29.89 -7.44 21.15
#